data_AF-A0A2V6WNR3-F1
#
_entry.id   AF-A0A2V6WNR3-F1
#
_cell.length_a   1.000
_cell.length_b   1.000
_cell.length_c   1.000
_cell.angle_alpha   90.00
_cell.angle_beta   90.00
_cell.angle_gamma   90.00
#
_symmetry.space_group_name_H-M   'P 1'
#
loop_
_entity.id
_entity.type
_entity.pdbx_description
1 polymer ?
#
loop_
_entity_poly.entity_id
_entity_poly.type
_entity_poly.pdbx_seq_one_letter_code
_entity_poly.pdbx_strand_id
1 'polypeptide(L)'
;MTVVPVEGLRRTMGSDALLTDTLNRIVKREYTKSELKESPGLMDLVGSTELLRLRDRLAAADLMLVPVDFDVRSAVGHTFGLARFRLFDLHSGSLIYENSTKLNVNLTGDQGVLLMNHLLVGYVRSDFDRHFLKAR
;
A
#
# COMPACT_ATOMS: atom_id res chain seq x y z
N MET A 1 8.52 14.16 10.23
CA MET A 1 7.85 13.42 9.15
C MET A 1 6.62 14.23 8.74
N THR A 2 6.62 14.83 7.57
CA THR A 2 5.46 15.59 7.07
C THR A 2 4.51 14.62 6.38
N VAL A 3 3.29 14.49 6.89
CA VAL A 3 2.26 13.67 6.26
C VAL A 3 1.55 14.53 5.21
N VAL A 4 1.51 14.06 3.97
CA VAL A 4 0.81 14.75 2.88
C VAL A 4 -0.70 14.75 3.16
N PRO A 5 -1.40 15.90 3.11
CA PRO A 5 -2.86 15.94 3.31
C PRO A 5 -3.59 15.07 2.28
N VAL A 6 -4.49 14.20 2.75
CA VAL A 6 -5.22 13.22 1.92
C VAL A 6 -5.98 13.87 0.75
N GLU A 7 -6.54 15.06 0.96
CA GLU A 7 -7.28 15.81 -0.06
C GLU A 7 -6.39 16.33 -1.19
N GLY A 8 -5.14 16.69 -0.88
CA GLY A 8 -4.15 17.07 -1.90
C GLY A 8 -3.79 15.85 -2.75
N LEU A 9 -3.52 14.71 -2.09
CA LEU A 9 -3.17 13.47 -2.76
C LEU A 9 -4.30 12.97 -3.69
N ARG A 10 -5.55 12.97 -3.20
CA ARG A 10 -6.72 12.56 -3.99
C ARG A 10 -6.90 13.41 -5.24
N ARG A 11 -6.74 14.73 -5.13
CA ARG A 11 -6.82 15.65 -6.28
C ARG A 11 -5.71 15.35 -7.29
N THR A 12 -4.47 15.19 -6.83
CA THR A 12 -3.34 14.84 -7.69
C THR A 12 -3.62 13.55 -8.45
N MET A 13 -4.02 12.48 -7.75
CA MET A 13 -4.35 11.18 -8.38
C MET A 13 -5.53 11.29 -9.36
N GLY A 14 -6.58 12.04 -9.02
CA GLY A 14 -7.75 12.22 -9.89
C GLY A 14 -7.46 13.01 -11.17
N SER A 15 -6.40 13.83 -11.18
CA SER A 15 -6.03 14.68 -12.33
C SER A 15 -4.82 14.17 -13.14
N ASP A 16 -3.98 13.32 -12.55
CA ASP A 16 -2.77 12.79 -13.20
C ASP A 16 -2.98 11.32 -13.59
N ALA A 17 -3.42 11.11 -14.83
CA ALA A 17 -3.68 9.79 -15.38
C ALA A 17 -2.42 8.91 -15.44
N LEU A 18 -1.24 9.52 -15.65
CA LEU A 18 0.02 8.79 -15.73
C LEU A 18 0.46 8.33 -14.33
N LEU A 19 0.31 9.17 -13.31
CA LEU A 19 0.51 8.74 -11.91
C LEU A 19 -0.41 7.56 -11.57
N THR A 20 -1.67 7.64 -11.96
CA THR A 20 -2.65 6.59 -11.69
C THR A 20 -2.29 5.28 -12.44
N ASP A 21 -1.83 5.36 -13.69
CA ASP A 21 -1.31 4.19 -14.41
C ASP A 21 -0.11 3.55 -13.72
N THR A 22 0.88 4.36 -13.34
CA THR A 22 2.06 3.91 -12.60
C THR A 22 1.66 3.20 -11.30
N LEU A 23 0.78 3.80 -10.50
CA LEU A 23 0.30 3.19 -9.25
C LEU A 23 -0.47 1.89 -9.52
N ASN A 24 -1.30 1.84 -10.56
CA ASN A 24 -2.01 0.62 -10.94
C ASN A 24 -1.06 -0.51 -11.36
N ARG A 25 0.03 -0.22 -12.07
CA ARG A 25 1.07 -1.21 -12.40
C ARG A 25 1.74 -1.74 -11.13
N ILE A 26 2.07 -0.87 -10.18
CA ILE A 26 2.69 -1.25 -8.90
C ILE A 26 1.77 -2.14 -8.09
N VAL A 27 0.48 -1.78 -7.98
CA VAL A 27 -0.54 -2.54 -7.24
C VAL A 27 -0.76 -3.92 -7.87
N LYS A 28 -0.82 -4.00 -9.21
CA LYS A 28 -1.08 -5.26 -9.93
C LYS A 28 0.12 -6.19 -10.03
N ARG A 29 1.33 -5.74 -9.65
CA ARG A 29 2.51 -6.60 -9.70
C ARG A 29 2.39 -7.71 -8.66
N GLU A 30 2.32 -8.96 -9.10
CA GLU A 30 2.50 -10.11 -8.22
C GLU A 30 3.94 -10.58 -8.28
N TYR A 31 4.64 -10.68 -7.15
CA TYR A 31 5.98 -11.27 -7.09
C TYR A 31 5.90 -12.73 -6.68
N THR A 32 6.59 -13.58 -7.44
CA THR A 32 6.85 -14.96 -7.05
C THR A 32 7.86 -15.02 -5.89
N LYS A 33 7.90 -16.15 -5.18
CA LYS A 33 8.88 -16.37 -4.11
C LYS A 33 10.33 -16.29 -4.59
N SER A 34 10.61 -16.66 -5.85
CA SER A 34 11.94 -16.53 -6.44
C SER A 34 12.30 -15.07 -6.68
N GLU A 35 11.40 -14.28 -7.26
CA GLU A 35 11.63 -12.86 -7.51
C GLU A 35 11.86 -12.10 -6.21
N LEU A 36 11.11 -12.40 -5.14
CA LEU A 36 11.31 -11.79 -3.83
C LEU A 36 12.71 -12.03 -3.26
N LYS A 37 13.36 -13.17 -3.59
CA LYS A 37 14.75 -13.44 -3.17
C LYS A 37 15.77 -12.60 -3.92
N GLU A 38 15.41 -12.12 -5.11
CA GLU A 38 16.25 -11.28 -5.94
C GLU A 38 16.13 -9.78 -5.57
N SER A 39 15.38 -9.46 -4.50
CA SER A 39 15.16 -8.09 -4.01
C SER A 39 14.58 -7.18 -5.11
N PRO A 40 13.38 -7.49 -5.60
CA PRO A 40 12.81 -6.81 -6.75
C PRO A 40 12.46 -5.36 -6.40
N GLY A 41 12.41 -4.49 -7.41
CA GLY A 41 12.16 -3.06 -7.19
C GLY A 41 11.09 -2.47 -8.09
N LEU A 42 10.81 -1.20 -7.85
CA LEU A 42 10.05 -0.32 -8.73
C LEU A 42 10.76 -0.14 -10.06
N MET A 43 12.10 -0.15 -10.10
CA MET A 43 12.87 0.04 -11.34
C MET A 43 12.57 -1.04 -12.39
N ASP A 44 12.16 -2.24 -11.96
CA ASP A 44 11.76 -3.34 -12.85
C ASP A 44 10.35 -3.14 -13.44
N LEU A 45 9.56 -2.24 -12.86
CA LEU A 45 8.17 -1.95 -13.24
C LEU A 45 7.99 -0.60 -13.92
N VAL A 46 8.72 0.39 -13.41
CA VAL A 46 8.62 1.80 -13.71
C VAL A 46 10.06 2.33 -13.81
N GLY A 47 10.46 2.80 -14.99
CA GLY A 47 11.84 3.23 -15.23
C GLY A 47 12.25 4.43 -14.37
N SER A 48 13.52 4.83 -14.42
CA SER A 48 14.06 5.95 -13.62
C SER A 48 13.26 7.25 -13.73
N THR A 49 12.85 7.63 -14.95
CA THR A 49 12.04 8.82 -15.21
C THR A 49 10.65 8.73 -14.55
N GLU A 50 10.02 7.56 -14.58
CA GLU A 50 8.72 7.35 -13.94
C GLU A 50 8.84 7.34 -12.43
N LEU A 51 9.91 6.76 -11.88
CA LEU A 51 10.19 6.77 -10.44
C LEU A 51 10.41 8.20 -9.91
N LEU A 52 11.19 9.01 -10.63
CA LEU A 52 11.39 10.43 -10.29
C LEU A 52 10.05 11.20 -10.30
N ARG A 53 9.25 11.00 -11.34
CA ARG A 53 7.92 11.61 -11.43
C ARG A 53 6.99 11.16 -10.29
N LEU A 54 7.00 9.88 -9.97
CA LEU A 54 6.21 9.31 -8.88
C LEU A 54 6.56 10.03 -7.57
N ARG A 55 7.85 10.16 -7.27
CA ARG A 55 8.35 10.87 -6.08
C ARG A 55 7.90 12.33 -6.07
N ASP A 56 8.06 13.05 -7.18
CA ASP A 56 7.71 14.47 -7.26
C ASP A 56 6.19 14.69 -7.10
N ARG A 57 5.37 13.81 -7.67
CA ARG A 57 3.90 13.87 -7.55
C ARG A 57 3.40 13.47 -6.17
N LEU A 58 4.14 12.64 -5.44
CA LEU A 58 3.86 12.25 -4.06
C LEU A 58 4.53 13.19 -3.04
N ALA A 59 4.67 14.47 -3.39
CA ALA A 59 5.24 15.53 -2.53
C ALA A 59 6.65 15.23 -2.02
N ALA A 60 7.50 14.68 -2.89
CA ALA A 60 8.87 14.31 -2.57
C ALA A 60 8.99 13.30 -1.41
N ALA A 61 8.04 12.38 -1.29
CA ALA A 61 8.09 11.32 -0.28
C ALA A 61 9.32 10.42 -0.46
N ASP A 62 9.98 10.07 0.64
CA ASP A 62 11.10 9.10 0.64
C ASP A 62 10.60 7.65 0.59
N LEU A 63 9.45 7.39 1.21
CA LEU A 63 8.86 6.07 1.34
C LEU A 63 7.43 6.05 0.81
N MET A 64 7.06 4.95 0.17
CA MET A 64 5.69 4.70 -0.28
C MET A 64 5.16 3.39 0.30
N LEU A 65 4.15 3.50 1.16
CA LEU A 65 3.39 2.36 1.67
C LEU A 65 2.12 2.21 0.84
N VAL A 66 2.01 1.11 0.10
CA VAL A 66 0.90 0.88 -0.84
C VAL A 66 0.17 -0.43 -0.53
N PRO A 67 -1.17 -0.41 -0.39
CA PRO A 67 -1.95 -1.64 -0.38
C PRO A 67 -1.95 -2.25 -1.79
N VAL A 68 -1.47 -3.47 -1.92
CA VAL A 68 -1.45 -4.22 -3.20
C VAL A 68 -2.58 -5.24 -3.28
N ASP A 69 -3.16 -5.60 -2.15
CA ASP A 69 -4.40 -6.35 -2.05
C ASP A 69 -5.19 -5.80 -0.85
N PHE A 70 -6.45 -5.46 -1.06
CA PHE A 70 -7.32 -4.97 0.01
C PHE A 70 -8.75 -5.35 -0.32
N ASP A 71 -9.27 -6.35 0.38
CA ASP A 71 -10.61 -6.86 0.17
C ASP A 71 -11.36 -6.95 1.50
N VAL A 72 -12.61 -6.50 1.48
CA VAL A 72 -13.53 -6.58 2.61
C VAL A 72 -14.86 -7.05 2.08
N ARG A 73 -15.29 -8.23 2.55
CA ARG A 73 -16.52 -8.88 2.10
C ARG A 73 -17.30 -9.46 3.26
N SER A 74 -18.61 -9.30 3.22
CA SER A 74 -19.53 -9.86 4.21
C SER A 74 -20.25 -11.06 3.64
N ALA A 75 -20.24 -12.18 4.35
CA ALA A 75 -20.93 -13.40 3.98
C ALA A 75 -21.24 -14.26 5.22
N VAL A 76 -22.41 -14.91 5.22
CA VAL A 76 -22.80 -15.93 6.22
C VAL A 76 -22.62 -15.43 7.67
N GLY A 77 -23.09 -14.22 7.99
CA GLY A 77 -23.01 -13.67 9.35
C GLY A 77 -21.63 -13.17 9.79
N HIS A 78 -20.65 -13.19 8.89
CA HIS A 78 -19.29 -12.70 9.14
C HIS A 78 -18.89 -11.64 8.14
N THR A 79 -17.91 -10.82 8.52
CA THR A 79 -17.13 -10.00 7.61
C THR A 79 -15.71 -10.52 7.60
N PHE A 80 -15.17 -10.72 6.40
CA PHE A 80 -13.82 -11.14 6.12
C PHE A 80 -13.03 -9.97 5.57
N GLY A 81 -11.78 -9.86 6.00
CA GLY A 81 -10.86 -8.85 5.52
C GLY A 81 -9.53 -9.47 5.13
N LEU A 82 -8.97 -8.96 4.05
CA LEU A 82 -7.62 -9.24 3.59
C LEU A 82 -6.95 -7.89 3.33
N ALA A 83 -5.72 -7.74 3.83
CA ALA A 83 -4.86 -6.65 3.43
C ALA A 83 -3.45 -7.19 3.19
N ARG A 84 -2.88 -6.88 2.04
CA ARG A 84 -1.46 -7.04 1.73
C ARG A 84 -0.91 -5.71 1.27
N PHE A 85 0.23 -5.33 1.79
CA PHE A 85 0.85 -4.04 1.50
C PHE A 85 2.34 -4.20 1.28
N ARG A 86 2.89 -3.23 0.54
CA ARG A 86 4.32 -3.13 0.26
C ARG A 86 4.84 -1.77 0.68
N LEU A 87 6.06 -1.76 1.20
CA LEU A 87 6.82 -0.56 1.47
C LEU A 87 7.96 -0.46 0.46
N PHE A 88 7.99 0.62 -0.30
CA PHE A 88 9.05 0.93 -1.24
C PHE A 88 9.87 2.14 -0.79
N ASP A 89 11.18 2.08 -1.04
CA ASP A 89 12.05 3.26 -1.06
C ASP A 89 11.90 3.95 -2.42
N LEU A 90 11.45 5.21 -2.43
CA LEU A 90 11.28 5.98 -3.66
C LEU A 90 12.58 6.60 -4.18
N HIS A 91 13.68 6.55 -3.41
CA HIS A 91 14.99 6.98 -3.87
C HIS A 91 15.68 5.89 -4.71
N SER A 92 15.77 4.68 -4.17
CA SER A 92 16.39 3.52 -4.85
C SER A 92 15.42 2.73 -5.72
N GLY A 93 14.12 2.84 -5.45
CA GLY A 93 13.09 1.99 -6.02
C GLY A 93 12.99 0.63 -5.33
N SER A 94 13.79 0.31 -4.31
CA SER A 94 13.79 -1.04 -3.71
C SER A 94 12.50 -1.35 -2.95
N LEU A 95 12.02 -2.59 -3.07
CA LEU A 95 11.03 -3.15 -2.15
C LEU A 95 11.70 -3.42 -0.80
N ILE A 96 11.31 -2.71 0.24
CA ILE A 96 11.86 -2.88 1.59
C ILE A 96 11.13 -4.02 2.31
N TYR A 97 9.81 -4.09 2.15
CA TYR A 97 8.97 -4.92 2.99
C TYR A 97 7.64 -5.24 2.32
N GLU A 98 7.18 -6.47 2.47
CA GLU A 98 5.83 -6.89 2.14
C GLU A 98 5.26 -7.67 3.33
N ASN A 99 4.02 -7.37 3.71
CA ASN A 99 3.32 -8.11 4.74
C ASN A 99 1.83 -8.19 4.42
N SER A 100 1.15 -9.18 4.98
CA SER A 100 -0.27 -9.41 4.81
C SER A 100 -0.94 -9.85 6.09
N THR A 101 -2.23 -9.57 6.20
CA THR A 101 -3.09 -10.10 7.25
C THR A 101 -4.41 -10.53 6.66
N LYS A 102 -4.97 -11.61 7.20
CA LYS A 102 -6.36 -12.00 6.97
C LYS A 102 -7.06 -12.06 8.31
N LEU A 103 -8.26 -11.51 8.37
CA LEU A 103 -9.07 -11.44 9.58
C LEU A 103 -10.53 -11.78 9.27
N ASN A 104 -11.27 -12.22 10.28
CA ASN A 104 -12.71 -12.33 10.23
C ASN A 104 -13.31 -11.87 11.55
N VAL A 105 -14.51 -11.30 11.47
CA VAL A 105 -15.29 -10.87 12.65
C VAL A 105 -16.71 -11.41 12.55
N ASN A 106 -17.34 -11.65 13.71
CA ASN A 106 -18.73 -12.11 13.82
C ASN A 106 -19.70 -10.93 13.77
N LEU A 107 -19.55 -10.11 12.75
CA LEU A 107 -20.37 -8.93 12.46
C LEU A 107 -20.56 -8.88 10.95
N THR A 108 -21.71 -8.44 10.46
CA THR A 108 -22.04 -8.38 9.02
C THR A 108 -22.58 -6.99 8.65
N GLY A 109 -22.85 -6.79 7.36
CA GLY A 109 -23.34 -5.53 6.82
C GLY A 109 -22.35 -4.38 7.01
N ASP A 110 -22.87 -3.16 6.98
CA ASP A 110 -22.04 -1.94 6.99
C ASP A 110 -21.17 -1.81 8.25
N GLN A 111 -21.69 -2.24 9.41
CA GLN A 111 -20.92 -2.23 10.66
C GLN A 111 -19.73 -3.19 10.60
N GLY A 112 -19.93 -4.39 10.06
CA GLY A 112 -18.85 -5.37 9.85
C GLY A 112 -17.79 -4.84 8.89
N VAL A 113 -18.22 -4.24 7.76
CA VAL A 113 -17.32 -3.63 6.77
C VAL A 113 -16.52 -2.46 7.37
N LEU A 114 -17.19 -1.56 8.09
CA LEU A 114 -16.53 -0.42 8.74
C LEU A 114 -15.49 -0.87 9.77
N LEU A 115 -15.86 -1.82 10.64
CA LEU A 115 -14.94 -2.39 11.62
C LEU A 115 -13.75 -3.06 10.93
N MET A 116 -14.00 -3.86 9.90
CA MET A 116 -12.94 -4.56 9.18
C MET A 116 -11.97 -3.57 8.51
N ASN A 117 -12.47 -2.51 7.88
CA ASN A 117 -11.64 -1.45 7.33
C ASN A 117 -10.72 -0.83 8.40
N HIS A 118 -11.27 -0.51 9.58
CA HIS A 118 -10.48 0.02 10.69
C HIS A 118 -9.41 -0.96 11.18
N LEU A 119 -9.74 -2.25 11.30
CA LEU A 119 -8.79 -3.28 11.74
C LEU A 119 -7.65 -3.46 10.73
N LEU A 120 -7.95 -3.54 9.44
CA LEU A 120 -6.94 -3.73 8.39
C LEU A 120 -6.02 -2.50 8.27
N VAL A 121 -6.58 -1.29 8.21
CA VAL A 121 -5.78 -0.05 8.18
C VAL A 121 -4.96 0.12 9.46
N GLY A 122 -5.56 -0.20 10.62
CA GLY A 122 -4.90 -0.19 11.91
C GLY A 122 -3.72 -1.16 11.99
N TYR A 123 -3.87 -2.36 11.43
CA TYR A 123 -2.80 -3.34 11.30
C TYR A 123 -1.63 -2.79 10.48
N VAL A 124 -1.90 -2.33 9.24
CA VAL A 124 -0.88 -1.80 8.33
C VAL A 124 -0.09 -0.68 9.00
N ARG A 125 -0.79 0.27 9.63
CA ARG A 125 -0.16 1.38 10.36
C ARG A 125 0.66 0.88 11.55
N SER A 126 0.09 0.03 12.40
CA SER A 126 0.79 -0.45 13.60
C SER A 126 2.03 -1.27 13.25
N ASP A 127 1.98 -2.02 12.16
CA ASP A 127 3.09 -2.84 11.68
C ASP A 127 4.22 -1.96 11.13
N PHE A 128 3.87 -0.96 10.31
CA PHE A 128 4.81 0.05 9.85
C PHE A 128 5.47 0.80 11.03
N ASP A 129 4.67 1.28 11.98
CA ASP A 129 5.16 2.00 13.16
C ASP A 129 6.13 1.13 13.96
N ARG A 130 5.81 -0.16 14.16
CA ARG A 130 6.64 -1.11 14.92
C ARG A 130 7.99 -1.35 14.26
N HIS A 131 8.01 -1.58 12.95
CA HIS A 131 9.22 -1.99 12.25
C HIS A 131 10.08 -0.82 11.78
N PHE A 132 9.50 0.36 11.54
CA PHE A 132 10.20 1.45 10.87
C PHE A 132 10.21 2.79 11.63
N LEU A 133 9.31 3.02 12.60
CA LEU A 133 9.29 4.27 13.38
C LEU A 133 9.72 4.11 14.84
N LYS A 134 9.37 3.00 15.50
CA LYS A 134 9.66 2.73 16.92
C LYS A 134 10.98 2.00 17.16
N ALA A 135 11.72 1.67 16.11
CA ALA A 135 13.05 1.05 16.21
C ALA A 135 14.19 2.06 16.41
N ARG A 136 13.90 3.27 16.91
CA ARG A 136 14.88 4.30 17.26
C ARG A 136 14.78 4.63 18.74
#